data_AF-A0A1A8EQJ7-F1
#
_entry.id   AF-A0A1A8EQJ7-F1
#
_cell.length_a   1.000
_cell.length_b   1.000
_cell.length_c   1.000
_cell.angle_alpha   90.00
_cell.angle_beta   90.00
_cell.angle_gamma   90.00
#
_symmetry.space_group_name_H-M   'P 1'
#
loop_
_entity.id
_entity.type
_entity.pdbx_description
1 polymer ?
#
loop_
_entity_poly.entity_id
_entity_poly.type
_entity_poly.pdbx_seq_one_letter_code
_entity_poly.pdbx_strand_id
1 'polypeptide(L)'
;NTFTTYVPWSLHQPEDGVFNFHTQLDLEAYINLAAEMGLWVILRPGPYISAELDLGGLPSWLLRDSRMRLRTTYPGFIQAVNTYFNKLIP
;
A
#
# COMPACT_ATOMS: atom_id res chain seq x y z
N ASN A 1 -3.14 16.77 -17.37
CA ASN A 1 -3.64 17.35 -16.09
C ASN A 1 -3.80 16.30 -14.98
N THR A 2 -3.28 15.08 -15.15
CA THR A 2 -3.48 13.97 -14.22
C THR A 2 -2.14 13.27 -14.02
N PHE A 3 -1.82 12.83 -12.80
CA PHE A 3 -0.74 11.88 -12.58
C PHE A 3 -1.25 10.60 -11.93
N THR A 4 -0.44 9.55 -12.05
CA THR A 4 -0.73 8.24 -11.48
C THR A 4 0.35 7.91 -10.46
N THR A 5 -0.05 7.41 -9.29
CA THR A 5 0.91 7.00 -8.26
C THR A 5 0.51 5.65 -7.66
N TYR A 6 1.52 4.92 -7.20
CA TYR A 6 1.35 3.68 -6.45
C TYR A 6 1.45 3.95 -4.95
N VAL A 7 0.88 3.05 -4.15
CA VAL A 7 1.04 3.04 -2.69
C VAL A 7 1.76 1.75 -2.29
N PRO A 8 3.07 1.80 -1.99
CA PRO A 8 3.82 0.61 -1.60
C PRO A 8 3.43 0.14 -0.19
N TRP A 9 2.65 -0.94 -0.11
CA TRP A 9 2.23 -1.50 1.18
C TRP A 9 3.41 -1.81 2.09
N SER A 10 4.51 -2.36 1.57
CA SER A 10 5.73 -2.65 2.33
C SER A 10 6.34 -1.44 3.04
N LEU A 11 6.21 -0.23 2.48
CA LEU A 11 6.69 1.00 3.11
C LEU A 11 5.72 1.54 4.17
N HIS A 12 4.42 1.45 3.88
CA HIS A 12 3.37 1.93 4.78
C HIS A 12 3.08 0.96 5.93
N GLN A 13 3.46 -0.30 5.82
CA GLN A 13 3.35 -1.30 6.87
C GLN A 13 4.59 -2.22 6.90
N PRO A 14 5.75 -1.70 7.38
CA PRO A 14 7.01 -2.44 7.36
C PRO A 14 7.01 -3.66 8.29
N GLU A 15 6.18 -3.65 9.33
CA GLU A 15 5.96 -4.78 10.24
C GLU A 15 4.47 -5.01 10.45
N ASP A 16 4.09 -6.25 10.80
CA ASP A 16 2.69 -6.58 11.09
C ASP A 16 2.18 -5.72 12.25
N GLY A 17 1.02 -5.08 12.05
CA GLY A 17 0.43 -4.10 12.97
C GLY A 17 1.06 -2.70 13.03
N VAL A 18 2.20 -2.44 12.38
CA VAL A 18 2.89 -1.13 12.45
C VAL A 18 2.69 -0.36 11.15
N PHE A 19 2.01 0.78 11.22
CA PHE A 19 1.75 1.64 10.05
C PHE A 19 2.57 2.94 10.08
N ASN A 20 3.05 3.37 8.91
CA ASN A 20 3.78 4.62 8.74
C ASN A 20 3.20 5.47 7.59
N PHE A 21 2.68 6.65 7.95
CA PHE A 21 2.15 7.65 7.02
C PHE A 21 2.76 9.05 7.29
N HIS A 22 3.99 9.09 7.79
CA HIS A 22 4.65 10.34 8.16
C HIS A 22 5.72 10.72 7.15
N THR A 23 6.05 12.01 7.11
CA THR A 23 7.18 12.56 6.34
C THR A 23 7.05 12.24 4.84
N GLN A 24 7.95 11.46 4.27
CA GLN A 24 7.94 11.07 2.85
C GLN A 24 6.85 10.05 2.51
N LEU A 25 6.20 9.43 3.52
CA LEU A 25 5.12 8.47 3.36
C LEU A 25 3.75 9.07 3.68
N ASP A 26 3.66 10.40 3.80
CA ASP A 26 2.38 11.08 3.99
C ASP A 26 1.60 11.15 2.68
N LEU A 27 0.74 10.14 2.47
CA LEU A 27 -0.07 10.02 1.27
C LEU A 27 -1.14 11.11 1.17
N GLU A 28 -1.71 11.52 2.31
CA GLU A 28 -2.75 12.54 2.35
C GLU A 28 -2.17 13.90 1.94
N ALA A 29 -1.03 14.29 2.51
CA ALA A 29 -0.33 15.52 2.13
C ALA A 29 0.03 15.51 0.63
N TYR A 30 0.49 14.36 0.10
CA TYR A 30 0.85 14.23 -1.31
C TYR A 30 -0.35 14.41 -2.26
N ILE A 31 -1.50 13.82 -1.92
CA ILE A 31 -2.74 13.96 -2.72
C ILE A 31 -3.33 15.37 -2.59
N ASN A 32 -3.28 15.97 -1.40
CA ASN A 32 -3.76 17.34 -1.19
C ASN A 32 -2.94 18.35 -1.99
N LEU A 33 -1.61 18.20 -2.03
CA LEU A 33 -0.74 19.04 -2.86
C LEU A 33 -1.11 18.95 -4.35
N ALA A 34 -1.45 17.75 -4.85
CA ALA A 34 -1.91 17.57 -6.22
C ALA A 34 -3.19 18.39 -6.50
N ALA A 35 -4.14 18.36 -5.57
CA ALA A 35 -5.39 19.08 -5.68
C ALA A 35 -5.16 20.61 -5.67
N GLU A 36 -4.27 21.10 -4.80
CA GLU A 36 -3.87 22.53 -4.76
C GLU A 36 -3.26 23.00 -6.08
N MET A 37 -2.53 22.12 -6.77
CA MET A 37 -1.96 22.39 -8.09
C MET A 37 -2.96 22.21 -9.25
N GLY A 38 -4.22 21.87 -8.96
CA GLY A 38 -5.25 21.64 -9.98
C GLY A 38 -5.05 20.36 -10.80
N LEU A 39 -4.36 19.36 -10.25
CA LEU A 39 -4.12 18.07 -10.88
C LEU A 39 -5.10 17.01 -10.39
N TRP A 40 -5.52 16.13 -11.30
CA TRP A 40 -6.23 14.91 -10.94
C TRP A 40 -5.23 13.81 -10.54
N VAL A 41 -5.67 12.87 -9.70
CA VAL A 41 -4.85 11.74 -9.24
C VAL A 41 -5.53 10.42 -9.56
N ILE A 42 -4.82 9.54 -10.26
CA ILE A 42 -5.18 8.11 -10.37
C ILE A 42 -4.35 7.36 -9.33
N LEU A 43 -4.99 7.04 -8.20
CA LEU A 43 -4.35 6.28 -7.13
C LEU A 43 -4.39 4.78 -7.46
N ARG A 44 -3.24 4.11 -7.38
CA ARG A 44 -3.10 2.66 -7.57
C ARG A 44 -2.62 2.02 -6.26
N PRO A 45 -3.53 1.78 -5.30
CA PRO A 45 -3.18 1.42 -3.92
C PRO A 45 -2.69 -0.02 -3.72
N GLY A 46 -2.64 -0.84 -4.77
CA GLY A 46 -2.19 -2.23 -4.67
C GLY A 46 -3.33 -3.23 -4.42
N PRO A 47 -3.13 -4.27 -3.58
CA PRO A 47 -2.07 -4.44 -2.59
C PRO A 47 -0.72 -4.86 -3.19
N TYR A 48 -0.73 -5.41 -4.42
CA TYR A 48 0.46 -5.67 -5.22
C TYR A 48 0.54 -4.62 -6.32
N ILE A 49 1.68 -3.95 -6.44
CA ILE A 49 1.88 -2.85 -7.40
C ILE A 49 2.98 -3.13 -8.42
N SER A 50 3.76 -4.20 -8.24
CA SER A 50 5.01 -4.41 -8.97
C SER A 50 5.94 -3.23 -8.76
N ALA A 51 6.02 -2.29 -9.71
CA ALA A 51 6.78 -1.05 -9.63
C ALA A 51 8.28 -1.25 -9.38
N GLU A 52 8.81 -2.43 -9.74
CA GLU A 52 10.21 -2.82 -9.52
C GLU A 52 10.63 -2.74 -8.04
N LEU A 53 9.64 -2.77 -7.13
CA LEU A 53 9.84 -2.79 -5.69
C LEU A 53 9.96 -4.23 -5.19
N ASP A 54 10.67 -4.37 -4.07
CA ASP A 54 10.83 -5.66 -3.42
C ASP A 54 9.46 -6.29 -3.10
N LEU A 55 9.35 -7.59 -3.38
CA LEU A 55 8.12 -8.38 -3.33
C LEU A 55 6.91 -7.72 -4.04
N GLY A 56 7.16 -6.84 -5.02
CA GLY A 56 6.15 -6.08 -5.76
C GLY A 56 5.34 -5.11 -4.91
N GLY A 57 5.96 -4.59 -3.84
CA GLY A 57 5.34 -3.69 -2.86
C GLY A 57 4.60 -4.41 -1.74
N LEU A 58 4.58 -5.75 -1.71
CA LEU A 58 4.04 -6.52 -0.60
C LEU A 58 5.02 -6.54 0.58
N PRO A 59 4.56 -6.45 1.83
CA PRO A 59 5.45 -6.57 2.97
C PRO A 59 6.02 -7.98 3.14
N SER A 60 7.32 -8.07 3.44
CA SER A 60 8.01 -9.34 3.63
C SER A 60 7.51 -10.13 4.85
N TRP A 61 6.92 -9.47 5.86
CA TRP A 61 6.36 -10.15 7.03
C TRP A 61 5.20 -11.10 6.69
N LEU A 62 4.54 -10.94 5.54
CA LEU A 62 3.56 -11.92 5.04
C LEU A 62 4.18 -13.32 4.86
N LEU A 63 5.48 -13.38 4.55
CA LEU A 63 6.21 -14.64 4.35
C LEU A 63 6.55 -15.36 5.67
N ARG A 64 6.26 -14.76 6.83
CA ARG A 64 6.42 -15.44 8.13
C ARG A 64 5.44 -16.61 8.30
N ASP A 65 4.29 -16.57 7.62
CA ASP A 65 3.39 -17.73 7.52
C ASP A 65 3.90 -18.68 6.44
N SER A 66 4.34 -19.87 6.85
CA SER A 66 4.88 -20.90 5.95
C SER A 66 3.88 -21.43 4.94
N ARG A 67 2.58 -21.20 5.14
CA ARG A 67 1.49 -21.59 4.22
C ARG A 67 1.00 -20.43 3.37
N MET A 68 1.64 -19.26 3.45
CA MET A 68 1.20 -18.05 2.76
C MET A 68 1.08 -18.27 1.25
N ARG A 69 -0.06 -17.87 0.70
CA ARG A 69 -0.33 -17.84 -0.74
C ARG A 69 -0.66 -16.42 -1.16
N LEU A 70 0.38 -15.67 -1.53
CA LEU A 70 0.26 -14.28 -1.97
C LEU A 70 -0.65 -14.17 -3.20
N ARG A 71 -1.45 -13.10 -3.27
CA ARG A 71 -2.34 -12.79 -4.41
C ARG A 71 -3.37 -13.88 -4.71
N THR A 72 -3.82 -14.59 -3.68
CA THR A 72 -4.90 -15.58 -3.76
C THR A 72 -6.01 -15.26 -2.75
N THR A 73 -7.07 -16.08 -2.71
CA THR A 73 -8.11 -15.99 -1.69
C THR A 73 -7.74 -16.67 -0.36
N TYR A 74 -6.47 -16.98 -0.14
CA TYR A 74 -6.00 -17.55 1.13
C TYR A 74 -6.41 -16.65 2.31
N PRO A 75 -7.10 -17.19 3.34
CA PRO A 75 -7.67 -16.36 4.40
C PRO A 75 -6.67 -15.43 5.09
N GLY A 76 -5.43 -15.90 5.34
CA GLY A 76 -4.38 -15.07 5.94
C GLY A 76 -3.95 -13.89 5.06
N PHE A 77 -3.91 -14.10 3.74
CA PHE A 77 -3.59 -13.02 2.79
C PHE A 77 -4.73 -12.01 2.70
N ILE A 78 -5.98 -12.48 2.58
CA ILE A 78 -7.17 -11.62 2.50
C ILE A 78 -7.32 -10.80 3.79
N GLN A 79 -7.10 -11.41 4.96
CA GLN A 79 -7.16 -10.70 6.23
C GLN A 79 -6.12 -9.57 6.30
N ALA A 80 -4.86 -9.86 5.93
CA ALA A 80 -3.81 -8.85 5.90
C ALA A 80 -4.12 -7.70 4.92
N VAL A 81 -4.60 -8.05 3.72
CA VAL A 81 -5.03 -7.06 2.70
C VAL A 81 -6.16 -6.18 3.23
N ASN A 82 -7.17 -6.77 3.88
CA ASN A 82 -8.27 -6.02 4.46
C ASN A 82 -7.79 -5.06 5.57
N THR A 83 -6.89 -5.52 6.45
CA THR A 83 -6.29 -4.65 7.48
C THR A 83 -5.55 -3.47 6.86
N TYR A 84 -4.80 -3.72 5.79
CA TYR A 84 -4.09 -2.66 5.06
C TYR A 84 -5.05 -1.65 4.43
N PHE A 85 -6.06 -2.11 3.67
CA PHE A 85 -7.02 -1.22 3.03
C PHE A 85 -7.89 -0.45 4.02
N ASN A 86 -8.35 -1.08 5.10
CA ASN A 86 -9.11 -0.40 6.15
C ASN A 86 -8.31 0.74 6.81
N LYS A 87 -6.98 0.64 6.83
CA LYS A 87 -6.12 1.70 7.36
C LYS A 87 -5.81 2.76 6.31
N LEU A 88 -5.64 2.37 5.06
CA LEU A 88 -5.30 3.26 3.95
C LEU A 88 -6.48 4.10 3.47
N ILE A 89 -7.68 3.51 3.45
CA ILE A 89 -8.93 4.11 2.96
C ILE A 89 -9.98 3.95 4.07
N PRO A 90 -9.97 4.84 5.09
CA PRO A 90 -10.94 4.81 6.18
C PRO A 90 -12.37 5.17 5.74
#